data_AF-A0A662QDP3-F1
#
_entry.id   AF-A0A662QDP3-F1
#
_cell.length_a   1.000
_cell.length_b   1.000
_cell.length_c   1.000
_cell.angle_alpha   90.00
_cell.angle_beta   90.00
_cell.angle_gamma   90.00
#
_symmetry.space_group_name_H-M   'P 1'
#
loop_
_entity.id
_entity.type
_entity.pdbx_description
1 polymer ?
#
loop_
_entity_poly.entity_id
_entity_poly.type
_entity_poly.pdbx_seq_one_letter_code
_entity_poly.pdbx_strand_id
1 'polypeptide(L)' 'MPHWEYSLKDVNPDTTAKASGRDLDISFKAAYEICKAIRGMMLDNAIDLLEDVIALKKPIPFTRYNKKVAHRRGLRKWP' A
#
# COMPACT_ATOMS: atom_id res chain seq x y z
N MET A 1 -1.45 25.39 14.73
CA MET A 1 -0.95 24.27 13.90
C MET A 1 -1.86 23.08 14.11
N PRO A 2 -2.18 22.27 13.08
CA PRO A 2 -2.93 21.04 13.29
C PRO A 2 -2.13 20.06 14.14
N HIS A 3 -2.78 19.38 15.08
CA HIS A 3 -2.22 18.24 15.82
C HIS A 3 -2.67 16.96 15.12
N TRP A 4 -1.75 16.20 14.56
CA TRP A 4 -2.06 14.93 13.89
C TRP A 4 -1.65 13.75 14.75
N GLU A 5 -2.60 12.87 15.00
CA GLU A 5 -2.38 11.63 15.72
C GLU A 5 -2.49 10.43 14.78
N TYR A 6 -1.85 9.33 15.15
CA TYR A 6 -2.03 8.04 14.48
C TYR A 6 -3.23 7.33 15.11
N SER A 7 -4.01 6.62 14.30
CA SER A 7 -5.10 5.77 14.80
C SER A 7 -4.60 4.60 15.66
N LEU A 8 -3.32 4.22 15.50
CA LEU A 8 -2.65 3.18 16.25
C LEU A 8 -2.13 3.76 17.59
N LYS A 9 -2.74 3.36 18.70
CA LYS A 9 -2.48 3.92 20.04
C LYS A 9 -1.44 3.13 20.84
N ASP A 10 -1.52 1.80 20.82
CA ASP A 10 -0.72 0.93 21.71
C ASP A 10 0.45 0.28 20.97
N VAL A 11 1.56 1.01 20.82
CA VAL A 11 2.78 0.49 20.16
C VAL A 11 4.02 0.88 20.94
N ASN A 12 4.93 -0.09 21.10
CA ASN A 12 6.20 0.14 21.76
C ASN A 12 7.07 1.09 20.88
N PRO A 13 7.44 2.28 21.38
CA PRO A 13 8.23 3.25 20.62
C PRO A 13 9.64 2.76 20.30
N ASP A 14 10.22 1.85 21.09
CA ASP A 14 11.61 1.40 20.91
C ASP A 14 11.78 0.44 19.72
N THR A 15 10.70 -0.28 19.37
CA THR A 15 10.73 -1.31 18.32
C THR A 15 9.95 -0.90 17.07
N THR A 16 9.22 0.21 17.11
CA THR A 16 8.28 0.58 16.05
C THR A 16 8.66 1.91 15.40
N ALA A 17 8.94 1.87 14.10
CA ALA A 17 9.05 3.08 13.29
C ALA A 17 7.65 3.56 12.82
N LYS A 18 7.39 4.87 12.90
CA LYS A 18 6.17 5.51 12.38
C LYS A 18 6.52 6.53 11.31
N ALA A 19 5.76 6.54 10.22
CA ALA A 19 5.91 7.51 9.13
C ALA A 19 4.53 7.95 8.60
N SER A 20 4.42 9.22 8.22
CA SER A 20 3.21 9.77 7.60
C SER A 20 3.56 10.86 6.59
N GLY A 21 2.98 10.78 5.39
CA GLY A 21 2.93 11.88 4.43
C GLY A 21 1.53 12.50 4.43
N ARG A 22 1.46 13.83 4.34
CA ARG A 22 0.21 14.61 4.30
C ARG A 22 0.15 15.39 2.99
N ASP A 23 -1.06 15.60 2.49
CA ASP A 23 -1.33 16.38 1.28
C ASP A 23 -0.49 15.97 0.05
N LEU A 24 -0.32 14.64 -0.10
CA LEU A 24 0.38 14.06 -1.25
C LEU A 24 -0.49 14.14 -2.50
N ASP A 25 0.08 14.62 -3.61
CA ASP A 25 -0.58 14.67 -4.92
C ASP A 25 -0.56 13.30 -5.60
N ILE A 26 -1.34 12.38 -5.06
CA ILE A 26 -1.47 11.01 -5.56
C ILE A 26 -2.93 10.57 -5.58
N SER A 27 -3.26 9.61 -6.46
CA SER A 27 -4.59 9.02 -6.46
C SER A 27 -4.84 8.23 -5.17
N PHE A 28 -5.80 8.69 -4.38
CA PHE A 28 -6.24 8.00 -3.16
C PHE A 28 -6.63 6.53 -3.42
N LYS A 29 -7.29 6.26 -4.54
CA LYS A 29 -7.77 4.90 -4.88
C LYS A 29 -6.62 3.95 -5.14
N ALA A 30 -5.60 4.39 -5.87
CA ALA A 30 -4.41 3.58 -6.12
C ALA A 30 -3.58 3.40 -4.85
N ALA A 31 -3.35 4.49 -4.09
CA ALA A 31 -2.62 4.45 -2.83
C ALA A 31 -3.23 3.46 -1.84
N TYR A 32 -4.56 3.41 -1.75
CA TYR A 32 -5.26 2.45 -0.88
C TYR A 32 -4.96 0.99 -1.24
N GLU A 33 -5.01 0.63 -2.53
CA GLU A 33 -4.75 -0.75 -2.97
C GLU A 33 -3.27 -1.11 -2.78
N ILE A 34 -2.35 -0.18 -3.03
CA ILE A 34 -0.91 -0.36 -2.76
C ILE A 34 -0.69 -0.63 -1.27
N CYS A 35 -1.20 0.23 -0.39
CA CYS A 35 -1.08 0.08 1.06
C CYS A 35 -1.73 -1.21 1.57
N LYS A 36 -2.81 -1.67 0.92
CA LYS A 36 -3.44 -2.94 1.25
C LYS A 36 -2.58 -4.13 0.81
N ALA A 37 -1.93 -4.05 -0.34
CA ALA A 37 -1.08 -5.11 -0.87
C ALA A 37 0.16 -5.35 -0.01
N ILE A 38 0.81 -4.29 0.48
CA ILE A 38 2.01 -4.39 1.33
C ILE A 38 1.71 -4.70 2.81
N ARG A 39 0.44 -4.66 3.22
CA ARG A 39 0.05 -4.86 4.63
C ARG A 39 0.38 -6.28 5.08
N GLY A 40 1.21 -6.38 6.11
CA GLY A 40 1.63 -7.67 6.71
C GLY A 40 2.83 -8.32 6.01
N MET A 41 3.44 -7.64 5.04
CA MET A 41 4.71 -8.07 4.46
C MET A 41 5.89 -7.65 5.34
N MET A 42 6.99 -8.40 5.25
CA MET A 42 8.30 -7.94 5.73
C MET A 42 8.77 -6.76 4.88
N LEU A 43 9.57 -5.87 5.48
CA LEU A 43 10.01 -4.62 4.85
C LEU A 43 10.75 -4.87 3.52
N ASP A 44 11.69 -5.82 3.49
CA ASP A 44 12.46 -6.15 2.29
C ASP A 44 11.56 -6.66 1.17
N ASN A 45 10.66 -7.60 1.47
CA ASN A 45 9.68 -8.12 0.50
C ASN A 45 8.74 -7.04 -0.03
N ALA A 46 8.38 -6.05 0.80
CA ALA A 46 7.54 -4.95 0.38
C ALA A 46 8.29 -4.01 -0.58
N ILE A 47 9.58 -3.74 -0.32
CA ILE A 47 10.45 -2.96 -1.21
C ILE A 47 10.58 -3.67 -2.56
N ASP A 48 10.95 -4.96 -2.55
CA ASP A 48 11.10 -5.77 -3.76
C ASP A 48 9.82 -5.77 -4.61
N LEU A 49 8.66 -5.90 -3.95
CA LEU A 49 7.37 -5.83 -4.63
C LEU A 49 7.13 -4.47 -5.28
N LEU A 50 7.43 -3.37 -4.59
CA LEU A 50 7.23 -2.02 -5.13
C LEU A 50 8.18 -1.74 -6.31
N GLU A 51 9.42 -2.21 -6.24
CA GLU A 51 10.38 -2.12 -7.36
C GLU A 51 9.91 -2.92 -8.56
N ASP A 52 9.40 -4.14 -8.37
CA ASP A 52 8.81 -4.95 -9.44
C ASP A 52 7.58 -4.29 -10.08
N VAL A 53 6.79 -3.56 -9.29
CA VAL A 53 5.62 -2.80 -9.78
C VAL A 53 6.06 -1.60 -10.60
N ILE A 54 7.08 -0.86 -10.15
CA ILE A 54 7.69 0.25 -10.91
C ILE A 54 8.26 -0.27 -12.23
N ALA A 55 8.89 -1.45 -12.21
CA ALA A 55 9.40 -2.13 -13.39
C ALA A 55 8.30 -2.80 -14.25
N LEU A 56 7.01 -2.65 -13.88
CA LEU A 56 5.85 -3.22 -14.57
C LEU A 56 5.86 -4.76 -14.70
N LYS A 57 6.63 -5.45 -13.87
CA LYS A 57 6.75 -6.92 -13.87
C LYS A 57 5.60 -7.57 -13.11
N LYS A 58 5.14 -6.95 -12.03
CA LYS A 58 4.05 -7.46 -11.18
C LYS A 58 2.89 -6.46 -11.09
N PRO A 59 1.63 -6.90 -11.28
CA PRO A 59 0.47 -6.06 -11.06
C PRO A 59 0.05 -6.03 -9.58
N ILE A 60 -0.49 -4.89 -9.13
CA ILE A 60 -1.16 -4.78 -7.83
C ILE A 60 -2.64 -5.14 -7.98
N PRO A 61 -3.20 -6.01 -7.14
CA PRO A 61 -4.62 -6.36 -7.18
C PRO A 61 -5.49 -5.18 -6.70
N PHE A 62 -6.42 -4.74 -7.54
CA PHE A 62 -7.44 -3.77 -7.15
C PHE A 62 -8.66 -4.51 -6.59
N THR A 63 -8.95 -4.30 -5.31
CA THR A 63 -9.97 -5.08 -4.58
C THR A 63 -11.21 -4.27 -4.20
N ARG A 64 -11.03 -3.03 -3.72
CA ARG A 64 -12.13 -2.11 -3.37
C ARG A 64 -12.49 -1.23 -4.56
N TYR A 65 -11.49 -0.67 -5.23
CA TYR A 65 -11.68 0.25 -6.35
C TYR A 65 -11.52 -0.46 -7.70
N ASN A 66 -12.29 -1.53 -7.91
CA ASN A 66 -12.14 -2.45 -9.05
C ASN A 66 -13.11 -2.18 -10.23
N LYS A 67 -13.94 -1.12 -10.16
CA LYS A 67 -14.89 -0.81 -11.24
C LYS A 67 -14.15 -0.39 -12.51
N LYS A 68 -14.49 -1.03 -13.64
CA LYS A 68 -13.90 -0.79 -14.97
C LYS A 68 -12.37 -0.97 -15.03
N VAL A 69 -11.81 -1.79 -14.13
CA VAL A 69 -10.38 -2.13 -14.16
C VAL A 69 -10.18 -3.34 -15.08
N ALA A 70 -9.16 -3.26 -15.94
CA ALA A 70 -8.83 -4.35 -16.84
C ALA A 70 -8.27 -5.56 -16.08
N HIS A 71 -8.62 -6.77 -16.55
CA HIS A 71 -8.01 -7.99 -16.06
C HIS A 71 -6.50 -8.01 -16.36
N ARG A 72 -5.71 -8.56 -15.45
CA ARG A 72 -4.24 -8.66 -15.58
C ARG A 72 -3.78 -10.10 -15.41
N ARG A 73 -2.82 -10.52 -16.24
CA ARG A 73 -2.13 -11.81 -16.11
C ARG A 73 -1.26 -11.79 -14.84
N GLY A 74 -1.24 -12.90 -14.10
CA GLY A 74 -0.44 -13.04 -12.87
C GLY A 74 -1.21 -12.80 -11.57
N LEU A 75 -2.46 -12.33 -11.63
CA LEU A 75 -3.34 -12.28 -10.47
C LEU A 75 -3.96 -13.66 -10.24
N ARG A 76 -3.53 -14.34 -9.16
CA ARG A 76 -3.90 -15.75 -8.90
C ARG A 76 -5.32 -15.93 -8.34
N LYS A 77 -5.96 -14.85 -7.91
CA LYS A 77 -7.39 -14.75 -7.55
C LYS A 77 -7.83 -13.31 -7.80
N TRP A 78 -8.89 -13.14 -8.58
CA TRP A 78 -9.69 -11.92 -8.57
C TRP A 78 -10.66 -12.03 -7.39
N PRO A 79 -10.79 -11.03 -6.50
CA PRO A 79 -11.87 -11.02 -5.53
C PRO A 79 -13.23 -10.80 -6.20
#